data_AF-H2C6F5-F1
#
_entry.id   AF-H2C6F5-F1
#
_cell.length_a   1.000
_cell.length_b   1.000
_cell.length_c   1.000
_cell.angle_alpha   90.00
_cell.angle_beta   90.00
_cell.angle_gamma   90.00
#
_symmetry.space_group_name_H-M   'P 1'
#
loop_
_entity.id
_entity.type
_entity.pdbx_description
1 polymer ?
#
loop_
_entity_poly.entity_id
_entity_poly.type
_entity_poly.pdbx_seq_one_letter_code
_entity_poly.pdbx_strand_id
1 'polypeptide(L)'
;MKYLYTTDLSLSEEEIEEAWRMRWEIEELHRDVKALGLEDSSFWRRERLQGYLTIFTIMTNVVRELVGELNLRSVEAFLRFVERYLGGPPGLMKILKLR
;
A
#
# COMPACT_ATOMS: atom_id res chain seq x y z
N MET A 1 5.12 -27.02 18.24
CA MET A 1 3.70 -26.60 18.29
C MET A 1 3.68 -25.11 18.60
N LYS A 2 3.10 -24.27 17.73
CA LYS A 2 2.91 -22.83 18.02
C LYS A 2 1.56 -22.70 18.71
N TYR A 3 1.54 -22.03 19.86
CA TYR A 3 0.30 -21.67 20.53
C TYR A 3 0.03 -20.19 20.27
N LEU A 4 -1.01 -19.91 19.50
CA LEU A 4 -1.51 -18.56 19.24
C LEU A 4 -2.73 -18.33 20.11
N TYR A 5 -2.78 -17.17 20.75
CA TYR A 5 -3.87 -16.79 21.64
C TYR A 5 -4.47 -15.49 21.13
N THR A 6 -5.80 -15.43 21.05
CA THR A 6 -6.54 -14.23 20.70
C THR A 6 -7.61 -13.97 21.75
N THR A 7 -7.98 -12.71 21.91
CA THR A 7 -9.14 -12.30 22.72
C THR A 7 -10.41 -12.22 21.89
N ASP A 8 -10.28 -12.22 20.56
CA ASP A 8 -11.40 -12.24 19.63
C ASP A 8 -11.79 -13.68 19.29
N LEU A 9 -12.94 -14.10 19.82
CA LEU A 9 -13.48 -15.45 19.65
C LEU A 9 -14.19 -15.67 18.31
N SER A 10 -14.33 -14.61 17.49
CA SER A 10 -14.98 -14.69 16.18
C SER A 10 -14.04 -15.05 15.04
N LEU A 11 -12.72 -14.98 15.28
CA LEU A 11 -11.69 -15.27 14.27
C LEU A 11 -11.54 -16.77 14.05
N SER A 12 -11.40 -17.15 12.78
CA SER A 12 -10.98 -18.49 12.39
C SER A 12 -9.50 -18.73 12.67
N GLU A 13 -9.09 -20.01 12.70
CA GLU A 13 -7.67 -20.37 12.86
C GLU A 13 -6.80 -19.78 11.74
N GLU A 14 -7.31 -19.74 10.51
CA GLU A 14 -6.62 -19.16 9.35
C GLU A 14 -6.38 -17.65 9.53
N GLU A 15 -7.39 -16.91 9.99
CA GLU A 15 -7.28 -15.47 10.26
C GLU A 15 -6.29 -15.18 11.41
N ILE A 16 -6.27 -16.03 12.44
CA ILE A 16 -5.31 -15.93 13.56
C ILE A 16 -3.88 -16.18 13.06
N GLU A 17 -3.66 -17.18 12.22
CA GLU A 17 -2.35 -17.47 11.64
C GLU A 17 -1.89 -16.38 10.67
N GLU A 18 -2.79 -15.83 9.86
CA GLU A 18 -2.51 -14.71 8.96
C GLU A 18 -2.12 -13.47 9.73
N ALA A 19 -2.89 -13.10 10.76
CA ALA A 19 -2.55 -11.97 11.64
C ALA A 19 -1.19 -12.17 12.32
N TRP A 20 -0.89 -13.41 12.77
CA TRP A 20 0.42 -13.74 13.32
C TRP A 20 1.55 -13.61 12.29
N ARG A 21 1.32 -14.01 11.03
CA ARG A 21 2.30 -13.91 9.95
C ARG A 21 2.58 -12.45 9.58
N MET A 22 1.52 -11.65 9.49
CA MET A 22 1.58 -10.22 9.17
C MET A 22 2.39 -9.43 10.20
N ARG A 23 2.45 -9.91 11.46
CA ARG A 23 3.33 -9.33 12.48
C ARG A 23 4.80 -9.25 12.04
N TRP A 24 5.30 -10.27 11.34
CA TRP A 24 6.71 -10.28 10.90
C TRP A 24 6.95 -9.26 9.79
N GLU A 25 5.99 -9.09 8.88
CA GLU A 25 6.04 -8.06 7.84
C GLU A 25 6.03 -6.64 8.44
N ILE A 26 5.26 -6.43 9.51
CA ILE A 26 5.28 -5.16 10.26
C ILE A 26 6.64 -4.93 10.93
N GLU A 27 7.23 -5.97 11.52
CA GLU A 27 8.57 -5.87 12.13
C GLU A 27 9.66 -5.57 11.08
N GLU A 28 9.55 -6.13 9.88
CA GLU A 28 10.43 -5.83 8.74
C GLU A 28 10.26 -4.39 8.27
N LEU A 29 9.01 -3.93 8.06
CA LEU A 29 8.71 -2.54 7.74
C LEU A 29 9.29 -1.57 8.78
N HIS A 30 9.15 -1.88 10.07
CA HIS A 30 9.76 -1.07 11.12
C HIS A 30 11.28 -1.02 10.96
N ARG A 31 11.96 -2.14 10.72
CA ARG A 31 13.42 -2.16 10.49
C ARG A 31 13.82 -1.28 9.31
N ASP A 32 13.06 -1.32 8.22
CA ASP A 32 13.34 -0.53 7.02
C ASP A 32 13.14 0.97 7.27
N VAL A 33 12.05 1.35 7.94
CA VAL A 33 11.79 2.75 8.35
C VAL A 33 12.94 3.29 9.21
N LYS A 34 13.47 2.46 10.12
CA LYS A 34 14.65 2.79 10.94
C LYS A 34 15.92 2.92 10.10
N ALA A 35 16.19 1.96 9.22
CA ALA A 35 17.35 1.98 8.32
C ALA A 35 17.37 3.21 7.40
N LEU A 36 16.18 3.73 7.04
CA LEU A 36 16.01 4.96 6.27
C LEU A 36 16.13 6.25 7.11
N GLY A 37 16.36 6.14 8.42
CA GLY A 37 16.49 7.28 9.34
C GLY A 37 15.19 8.05 9.57
N LEU A 38 14.03 7.40 9.39
CA LEU A 38 12.71 8.01 9.51
C LEU A 38 12.15 7.95 10.95
N GLU A 39 12.79 7.15 11.81
CA GLU A 39 12.47 6.96 13.24
C GLU A 39 12.55 8.25 14.08
N ASP A 40 13.57 9.07 13.81
CA ASP A 40 13.89 10.31 14.54
C ASP A 40 13.51 11.57 13.75
N SER A 41 12.45 11.46 12.96
CA SER A 41 11.85 12.61 12.31
C SER A 41 11.34 13.62 13.36
N SER A 42 11.76 14.88 13.27
CA SER A 42 11.18 15.99 14.04
C SER A 42 9.66 16.06 13.83
N PHE A 43 8.91 16.71 14.73
CA PHE A 43 7.44 16.84 14.61
C PHE A 43 6.98 17.24 13.20
N TRP A 44 7.64 18.24 12.61
CA TRP A 44 7.44 18.71 11.23
C TRP A 44 7.80 17.69 10.13
N ARG A 45 8.68 16.72 10.40
CA ARG A 45 8.97 15.60 9.50
C ARG A 45 8.01 14.44 9.72
N ARG A 46 7.51 14.21 10.94
CA ARG A 46 6.47 13.20 11.22
C ARG A 46 5.15 13.55 10.56
N GLU A 47 4.69 14.79 10.67
CA GLU A 47 3.49 15.25 9.95
C GLU A 47 3.66 15.14 8.43
N ARG A 48 4.85 15.51 7.92
CA ARG A 48 5.17 15.32 6.50
C ARG A 48 5.19 13.85 6.10
N LEU A 49 5.82 12.98 6.89
CA LEU A 49 5.89 11.54 6.64
C LEU A 49 4.50 10.90 6.70
N GLN A 50 3.67 11.28 7.67
CA GLN A 50 2.27 10.87 7.74
C GLN A 50 1.50 11.34 6.51
N GLY A 51 1.71 12.59 6.08
CA GLY A 51 1.16 13.10 4.82
C GLY A 51 1.59 12.27 3.62
N TYR A 52 2.89 11.95 3.51
CA TYR A 52 3.42 11.10 2.44
C TYR A 52 2.83 9.69 2.47
N LEU A 53 2.76 9.05 3.63
CA LEU A 53 2.18 7.72 3.79
C LEU A 53 0.69 7.73 3.46
N THR A 54 -0.04 8.76 3.89
CA THR A 54 -1.46 8.92 3.57
C THR A 54 -1.66 9.06 2.07
N ILE A 55 -0.89 9.91 1.40
CA ILE A 55 -0.93 10.06 -0.07
C ILE A 55 -0.55 8.74 -0.74
N PHE A 56 0.50 8.07 -0.28
CA PHE A 56 0.95 6.79 -0.84
C PHE A 56 -0.14 5.71 -0.73
N THR A 57 -0.80 5.59 0.42
CA THR A 57 -1.90 4.66 0.63
C THR A 57 -3.09 4.99 -0.27
N ILE A 58 -3.48 6.27 -0.36
CA ILE A 58 -4.55 6.71 -1.26
C ILE A 58 -4.20 6.35 -2.72
N MET A 59 -3.00 6.68 -3.17
CA MET A 59 -2.55 6.40 -4.53
C MET A 59 -2.50 4.89 -4.81
N THR A 60 -2.04 4.10 -3.85
CA THR A 60 -2.00 2.63 -3.96
C THR A 60 -3.40 2.05 -4.07
N ASN A 61 -4.36 2.53 -3.28
CA ASN A 61 -5.76 2.10 -3.34
C ASN A 61 -6.40 2.48 -4.68
N VAL A 62 -6.20 3.71 -5.16
CA VAL A 62 -6.71 4.15 -6.47
C VAL A 62 -6.15 3.28 -7.60
N VAL A 63 -4.84 3.01 -7.60
CA VAL A 63 -4.23 2.12 -8.61
C VAL A 63 -4.80 0.71 -8.51
N ARG A 64 -5.01 0.18 -7.31
CA ARG A 64 -5.62 -1.14 -7.09
C ARG A 64 -7.04 -1.21 -7.66
N GLU A 65 -7.87 -0.20 -7.37
CA GLU A 65 -9.23 -0.11 -7.90
C GLU A 65 -9.24 -0.03 -9.42
N LEU A 66 -8.40 0.84 -10.00
CA LEU A 66 -8.29 0.97 -11.46
C LEU A 66 -7.83 -0.33 -12.14
N VAL A 67 -6.89 -1.06 -11.53
CA VAL A 67 -6.48 -2.39 -12.01
C VAL A 67 -7.66 -3.36 -11.99
N GLY A 68 -8.47 -3.36 -10.92
CA GLY A 68 -9.67 -4.19 -10.79
C GLY A 68 -10.76 -3.84 -11.79
N GLU A 69 -11.13 -2.57 -11.91
CA GLU A 69 -12.17 -2.06 -12.81
C GLU A 69 -11.83 -2.28 -14.29
N LEU A 70 -10.55 -2.16 -14.64
CA LEU A 70 -10.07 -2.45 -16.00
C LEU A 70 -9.83 -3.94 -16.25
N ASN A 71 -10.15 -4.80 -15.27
CA ASN A 71 -9.93 -6.25 -15.31
C ASN A 71 -8.49 -6.63 -15.70
N LEU A 72 -7.52 -5.89 -15.16
CA LEU A 72 -6.09 -6.08 -15.41
C LEU A 72 -5.48 -7.00 -14.37
N ARG A 73 -4.48 -7.78 -14.80
CA ARG A 73 -3.83 -8.80 -13.96
C ARG A 73 -2.75 -8.25 -13.02
N SER A 74 -2.29 -7.01 -13.23
CA SER A 74 -1.23 -6.40 -12.41
C SER A 74 -1.11 -4.89 -12.64
N VAL A 75 -0.40 -4.22 -11.72
CA VAL A 75 0.00 -2.81 -11.88
C VAL A 75 0.84 -2.61 -13.15
N GLU A 76 1.69 -3.55 -13.50
CA GLU A 76 2.49 -3.45 -14.72
C GLU A 76 1.63 -3.54 -16.00
N ALA A 77 0.55 -4.33 -15.97
CA ALA A 77 -0.43 -4.33 -17.05
C ALA A 77 -1.16 -2.99 -17.16
N PHE A 78 -1.46 -2.35 -16.02
CA PHE A 78 -2.00 -0.99 -15.98
C PHE A 78 -1.04 0.05 -16.57
N LEU A 79 0.25 0.03 -16.20
CA LEU A 79 1.23 0.94 -16.78
C LEU A 79 1.35 0.75 -18.30
N ARG A 80 1.39 -0.50 -18.79
CA ARG A 80 1.36 -0.78 -20.23
C ARG A 80 0.10 -0.28 -20.92
N PHE A 81 -1.05 -0.36 -20.24
CA PHE A 81 -2.31 0.19 -20.76
C PHE A 81 -2.23 1.71 -20.90
N VAL A 82 -1.75 2.41 -19.87
CA VAL A 82 -1.58 3.87 -19.88
C VAL A 82 -0.66 4.30 -21.02
N GLU A 83 0.49 3.64 -21.18
CA GLU A 83 1.44 3.96 -22.26
C GLU A 83 0.82 3.74 -23.65
N ARG A 84 0.19 2.58 -23.89
CA ARG A 84 -0.29 2.21 -25.23
C ARG A 84 -1.57 2.92 -25.64
N TYR A 85 -2.51 3.11 -24.72
CA TYR A 85 -3.86 3.55 -25.05
C TYR A 85 -4.15 4.99 -24.62
N LEU A 86 -3.42 5.50 -23.62
CA LEU A 86 -3.59 6.88 -23.15
C LEU A 86 -2.46 7.79 -23.63
N GLY A 87 -1.38 7.26 -24.22
CA GLY A 87 -0.21 8.06 -24.58
C GLY A 87 0.62 8.46 -23.35
N GLY A 88 0.68 7.57 -22.36
CA GLY A 88 1.47 7.74 -21.15
C GLY A 88 0.77 8.60 -20.10
N PRO A 89 1.53 9.07 -19.08
CA PRO A 89 1.01 9.88 -17.98
C PRO A 89 0.19 11.11 -18.41
N PRO A 90 0.53 11.86 -19.48
CA PRO A 90 -0.25 13.03 -19.89
C PRO A 90 -1.70 12.70 -20.27
N GLY A 91 -1.96 11.57 -20.93
CA GLY A 91 -3.33 11.19 -21.28
C GLY A 91 -4.13 10.69 -20.08
N LEU A 92 -3.47 10.01 -19.14
CA LEU A 92 -4.10 9.67 -17.87
C LEU A 92 -4.49 10.93 -17.09
N MET A 93 -3.60 11.93 -17.00
CA MET A 93 -3.91 13.22 -16.35
C MET A 93 -5.09 13.92 -17.02
N LYS A 94 -5.17 13.89 -18.36
CA LYS A 94 -6.28 14.46 -19.12
C LYS A 94 -7.62 13.79 -18.78
N ILE A 95 -7.66 12.46 -18.65
CA ILE A 95 -8.87 11.72 -18.24
C ILE A 95 -9.30 12.11 -16.83
N LEU A 96 -8.33 12.20 -15.91
CA LEU A 96 -8.56 12.58 -14.52
C LEU A 96 -8.83 14.08 -14.32
N LYS A 97 -8.81 14.87 -15.40
CA LYS A 97 -8.97 16.34 -15.38
C LYS A 97 -7.98 17.03 -14.44
N LEU A 98 -6.80 16.42 -14.28
CA LEU A 98 -5.67 17.01 -13.58
C LEU A 98 -4.97 17.93 -14.58
N ARG A 99 -4.90 19.22 -14.25
CA ARG A 99 -4.26 20.25 -15.09
C ARG A 99 -2.75 20.12 -15.07
#